data_AF-F7AXG2-F1
#
_entry.id   AF-F7AXG2-F1
#
_cell.length_a   1.000
_cell.length_b   1.000
_cell.length_c   1.000
_cell.angle_alpha   90.00
_cell.angle_beta   90.00
_cell.angle_gamma   90.00
#
_symmetry.space_group_name_H-M   'P 1'
#
loop_
_entity.id
_entity.type
_entity.pdbx_description
1 polymer ?
#
loop_
_entity_poly.entity_id
_entity_poly.type
_entity_poly.pdbx_seq_one_letter_code
_entity_poly.pdbx_strand_id
1 'polypeptide(L)'
;MSQATKGKQVVQEVLGEHIVPSDQQQIVRVLGTPGNNLHEVETAQGQRFLVSMPSKYRKNIWIKRGDFFIVDPIEEGEKVKAEISFVLCKDHVHSLQKEGL
;
A
#
# COMPACT_ATOMS: atom_id res chain seq x y z
N MET A 1 4.45 11.33 -22.77
CA MET A 1 3.37 11.37 -21.77
C MET A 1 3.81 12.25 -20.60
N SER A 2 3.07 13.31 -20.25
CA SER A 2 3.46 14.26 -19.20
C SER A 2 3.23 13.67 -17.79
N GLN A 3 3.93 14.19 -16.77
CA GLN A 3 3.76 13.76 -15.37
C GLN A 3 2.32 13.97 -14.87
N ALA A 4 1.64 15.03 -15.34
CA ALA A 4 0.28 15.35 -14.93
C ALA A 4 -0.75 14.27 -15.37
N THR A 5 -0.60 13.71 -16.58
CA THR A 5 -1.46 12.62 -17.06
C THR A 5 -1.27 11.35 -16.24
N LYS A 6 -0.03 11.04 -15.85
CA LYS A 6 0.27 9.87 -14.99
C LYS A 6 -0.34 10.00 -13.60
N GLY A 7 -0.26 11.20 -12.99
CA GLY A 7 -0.88 11.44 -11.68
C GLY A 7 -2.40 11.23 -11.70
N LYS A 8 -3.09 11.72 -12.74
CA LYS A 8 -4.54 11.54 -12.89
C LYS A 8 -4.94 10.06 -13.00
N GLN A 9 -4.17 9.26 -13.74
CA GLN A 9 -4.43 7.83 -13.87
C GLN A 9 -4.27 7.09 -12.54
N VAL A 10 -3.20 7.38 -11.78
CA VAL A 10 -2.95 6.78 -10.47
C VAL A 10 -4.08 7.09 -9.48
N VAL A 11 -4.60 8.32 -9.48
CA VAL A 11 -5.73 8.70 -8.62
C VAL A 11 -7.01 7.96 -9.03
N GLN A 12 -7.24 7.76 -10.34
CA GLN A 12 -8.39 6.98 -10.81
C GLN A 12 -8.29 5.50 -10.43
N GLU A 13 -7.10 4.88 -10.54
CA GLU A 13 -6.88 3.49 -10.14
C GLU A 13 -7.13 3.29 -8.64
N VAL A 14 -6.68 4.23 -7.79
CA VAL A 14 -6.87 4.16 -6.33
C VAL A 14 -8.32 4.41 -5.89
N LEU A 15 -9.15 5.04 -6.72
CA LEU A 15 -10.55 5.32 -6.41
C LEU A 15 -11.53 4.34 -7.09
N GLY A 16 -11.07 3.57 -8.07
CA GLY A 16 -11.94 2.97 -9.08
C GLY A 16 -12.29 1.50 -8.90
N GLU A 17 -11.51 0.72 -8.15
CA GLU A 17 -11.69 -0.74 -8.14
C GLU A 17 -11.77 -1.35 -6.74
N HIS A 18 -12.68 -2.30 -6.61
CA HIS A 18 -12.74 -3.26 -5.51
C HIS A 18 -11.56 -4.22 -5.65
N ILE A 19 -10.59 -4.14 -4.75
CA ILE A 19 -9.35 -4.92 -4.83
C ILE A 19 -9.40 -6.03 -3.79
N VAL A 20 -9.45 -7.27 -4.27
CA VAL A 20 -9.24 -8.46 -3.44
C VAL A 20 -7.75 -8.80 -3.50
N PRO A 21 -7.05 -8.92 -2.36
CA PRO A 21 -5.64 -9.31 -2.36
C PRO A 21 -5.47 -10.71 -2.95
N SER A 22 -4.41 -10.90 -3.73
CA SER A 22 -3.99 -12.22 -4.23
C SER A 22 -3.41 -13.09 -3.10
N ASP A 23 -3.23 -14.40 -3.32
CA ASP A 23 -2.76 -15.35 -2.29
C ASP A 23 -1.38 -15.00 -1.70
N GLN A 24 -0.53 -14.31 -2.46
CA GLN A 24 0.81 -13.87 -2.04
C GLN A 24 0.80 -12.47 -1.43
N GLN A 25 -0.29 -11.73 -1.61
CA GLN A 25 -0.44 -10.37 -1.13
C GLN A 25 -0.93 -10.36 0.31
N GLN A 26 -0.46 -9.38 1.07
CA GLN A 26 -0.89 -9.21 2.45
C GLN A 26 -1.37 -7.79 2.70
N ILE A 27 -2.36 -7.66 3.58
CA ILE A 27 -2.82 -6.37 4.08
C ILE A 27 -1.97 -5.99 5.28
N VAL A 28 -1.43 -4.78 5.25
CA VAL A 28 -0.60 -4.23 6.31
C VAL A 28 -1.08 -2.84 6.71
N ARG A 29 -0.80 -2.46 7.96
CA ARG A 29 -1.12 -1.14 8.51
C ARG A 29 0.13 -0.29 8.68
N VAL A 30 0.05 0.98 8.32
CA VAL A 30 1.17 1.93 8.50
C VAL A 30 1.34 2.32 9.96
N LEU A 31 2.56 2.19 10.46
CA LEU A 31 2.99 2.70 11.77
C LEU A 31 3.73 4.04 11.66
N GLY A 32 4.56 4.20 10.63
CA GLY A 32 5.40 5.39 10.48
C GLY A 32 6.11 5.47 9.13
N THR A 33 6.84 6.55 8.93
CA THR A 33 7.56 6.82 7.68
C THR A 33 9.00 7.25 8.01
N PRO A 34 9.98 6.32 8.00
CA PRO A 34 11.38 6.65 8.30
C PRO A 34 12.06 7.55 7.25
N GLY A 35 11.41 7.78 6.10
CA GLY A 35 11.92 8.61 5.01
C GLY A 35 12.36 7.77 3.81
N ASN A 36 12.93 8.42 2.80
CA ASN A 36 13.38 7.77 1.55
C ASN A 36 12.29 6.96 0.79
N ASN A 37 11.02 7.35 0.91
CA ASN A 37 9.86 6.61 0.37
C ASN A 37 9.73 5.18 0.95
N LEU A 38 10.25 4.97 2.16
CA LEU A 38 10.03 3.78 2.95
C LEU A 38 8.93 4.03 3.99
N HIS A 39 8.15 3.00 4.25
CA HIS A 39 7.09 3.01 5.25
C HIS A 39 7.27 1.84 6.20
N GLU A 40 7.16 2.11 7.50
CA GLU A 40 7.11 1.06 8.51
C GLU A 40 5.67 0.58 8.65
N VAL A 41 5.48 -0.72 8.51
CA VAL A 41 4.15 -1.35 8.52
C VAL A 41 4.09 -2.50 9.50
N GLU A 42 2.87 -2.85 9.88
CA GLU A 42 2.54 -3.96 10.77
C GLU A 42 1.54 -4.90 10.09
N THR A 43 1.82 -6.19 10.12
CA THR A 43 0.92 -7.23 9.61
C THR A 43 -0.18 -7.55 10.61
N ALA A 44 -1.21 -8.30 10.18
CA ALA A 44 -2.23 -8.83 11.08
C ALA A 44 -1.66 -9.74 12.20
N GLN A 45 -0.48 -10.33 11.98
CA GLN A 45 0.23 -11.15 12.96
C GLN A 45 1.08 -10.32 13.94
N GLY A 46 1.12 -8.99 13.80
CA GLY A 46 1.92 -8.10 14.63
C GLY A 46 3.40 -8.00 14.22
N GLN A 47 3.78 -8.56 13.06
CA GLN A 47 5.14 -8.44 12.57
C GLN A 47 5.37 -7.07 11.92
N ARG A 48 6.52 -6.46 12.20
CA ARG A 48 6.90 -5.14 11.68
C ARG A 48 8.05 -5.25 10.70
N PHE A 49 7.94 -4.52 9.60
CA PHE A 49 9.00 -4.42 8.59
C PHE A 49 8.86 -3.14 7.77
N LEU A 50 9.87 -2.86 6.95
CA LEU A 50 9.83 -1.74 6.02
C LEU A 50 9.29 -2.19 4.67
N VAL A 51 8.50 -1.31 4.06
CA VAL A 51 8.02 -1.46 2.69
C VAL A 51 8.45 -0.30 1.83
N SER A 52 8.76 -0.61 0.58
CA SER A 52 9.09 0.38 -0.44
C SER A 52 7.82 0.90 -1.10
N MET A 53 7.76 2.22 -1.35
CA MET A 53 6.73 2.82 -2.19
C MET A 53 7.15 2.82 -3.67
N PRO A 54 6.33 2.26 -4.58
CA PRO A 54 6.55 2.36 -6.01
C PRO A 54 6.60 3.79 -6.52
N SER A 55 7.37 3.99 -7.59
CA SER A 55 7.54 5.30 -8.23
C SER A 55 6.23 5.96 -8.68
N LYS A 56 5.21 5.18 -9.05
CA LYS A 56 3.89 5.70 -9.46
C LYS A 56 3.15 6.47 -8.36
N TYR A 57 3.37 6.11 -7.09
CA TYR A 57 2.71 6.73 -5.94
C TYR A 57 3.51 7.89 -5.36
N ARG A 58 4.82 7.93 -5.58
CA ARG A 58 5.70 9.00 -5.07
C ARG A 58 5.22 10.35 -5.59
N LYS A 59 5.01 11.30 -4.67
CA LYS A 59 4.51 12.67 -4.93
C LYS A 59 3.07 12.79 -5.42
N ASN A 60 2.38 11.67 -5.63
CA ASN A 60 0.98 11.65 -6.06
C ASN A 60 0.03 11.30 -4.91
N ILE A 61 0.48 10.53 -3.93
CA ILE A 61 -0.32 10.08 -2.79
C ILE A 61 0.41 10.40 -1.49
N TRP A 62 -0.34 10.93 -0.52
CA TRP A 62 0.14 11.16 0.84
C TRP A 62 -0.39 10.08 1.77
N ILE A 63 0.54 9.39 2.42
CA ILE A 63 0.29 8.32 3.39
C ILE A 63 0.44 8.86 4.80
N LYS A 64 -0.45 8.46 5.69
CA LYS A 64 -0.36 8.72 7.13
C LYS A 64 -0.39 7.42 7.94
N ARG A 65 -0.07 7.54 9.22
CA ARG A 65 -0.18 6.45 10.19
C ARG A 65 -1.64 5.99 10.30
N GLY A 66 -1.85 4.68 10.31
CA GLY A 66 -3.17 4.06 10.39
C GLY A 66 -3.83 3.80 9.04
N ASP A 67 -3.22 4.20 7.93
CA ASP A 67 -3.66 3.77 6.60
C ASP A 67 -3.29 2.28 6.38
N PHE A 68 -4.00 1.65 5.44
CA PHE A 68 -3.81 0.24 5.08
C PHE A 68 -3.33 0.10 3.64
N PHE A 69 -2.44 -0.86 3.40
CA PHE A 69 -1.91 -1.17 2.08
C PHE A 69 -1.97 -2.66 1.79
N ILE A 70 -2.06 -2.97 0.51
CA ILE A 70 -1.73 -4.28 -0.01
C ILE A 70 -0.27 -4.25 -0.45
N VAL A 71 0.51 -5.22 0.01
CA VAL A 71 1.93 -5.32 -0.31
C VAL A 71 2.27 -6.67 -0.93
N ASP A 72 3.18 -6.64 -1.89
CA ASP A 72 3.80 -7.82 -2.49
C ASP A 72 5.12 -8.12 -1.77
N PRO A 73 5.29 -9.33 -1.18
CA PRO A 73 6.51 -9.69 -0.47
C PRO A 73 7.71 -9.79 -1.44
N ILE A 74 8.88 -9.39 -0.96
CA ILE A 74 10.16 -9.50 -1.64
C ILE A 74 11.02 -10.50 -0.87
N GLU A 75 11.28 -11.67 -1.46
CA GLU A 75 12.03 -12.75 -0.81
C GLU A 75 13.49 -12.37 -0.50
N GLU A 76 14.09 -11.54 -1.35
CA GLU A 76 15.50 -11.12 -1.25
C GLU A 76 15.74 -9.98 -0.23
N GLY A 77 14.68 -9.45 0.37
CA GLY A 77 14.72 -8.24 1.19
C GLY A 77 15.13 -8.47 2.64
N GLU A 78 16.26 -7.90 3.07
CA GLU A 78 16.70 -8.01 4.48
C GLU A 78 15.86 -7.08 5.41
N LYS A 79 15.97 -5.76 5.19
CA LYS A 79 15.23 -4.74 5.97
C LYS A 79 13.91 -4.34 5.31
N VAL A 80 13.93 -4.21 3.99
CA VAL A 80 12.74 -3.89 3.18
C VAL A 80 12.21 -5.21 2.63
N LYS A 81 11.08 -5.67 3.17
CA LYS A 81 10.57 -7.03 2.92
C LYS A 81 9.42 -7.10 1.94
N ALA A 82 8.87 -5.97 1.53
CA ALA A 82 7.77 -5.92 0.58
C ALA A 82 7.71 -4.58 -0.16
N GLU A 83 7.01 -4.56 -1.28
CA GLU A 83 6.66 -3.35 -2.03
C GLU A 83 5.15 -3.08 -1.97
N ILE A 84 4.75 -1.81 -1.92
CA ILE A 84 3.33 -1.42 -1.90
C ILE A 84 2.72 -1.64 -3.28
N SER A 85 1.76 -2.54 -3.41
CA SER A 85 1.07 -2.79 -4.68
C SER A 85 -0.09 -1.82 -4.85
N PHE A 86 -0.89 -1.67 -3.78
CA PHE A 86 -2.10 -0.85 -3.77
C PHE A 86 -2.32 -0.13 -2.43
N VAL A 87 -2.87 1.07 -2.54
CA VAL A 87 -3.27 1.91 -1.40
C VAL A 87 -4.75 1.71 -1.12
N LEU A 88 -5.11 1.29 0.10
CA LEU A 88 -6.51 1.09 0.48
C LEU A 88 -7.10 2.38 1.06
N CYS A 89 -8.14 2.87 0.38
CA CYS A 89 -8.99 3.94 0.90
C CYS A 89 -9.94 3.39 1.97
N LYS A 90 -10.57 4.29 2.74
CA LYS A 90 -11.56 3.92 3.77
C LYS A 90 -12.70 3.07 3.20
N ASP A 91 -13.14 3.41 1.99
CA ASP A 91 -14.23 2.69 1.32
C ASP A 91 -13.82 1.25 0.99
N HIS A 92 -12.56 1.03 0.56
CA HIS A 92 -12.03 -0.31 0.31
C HIS A 92 -11.97 -1.15 1.59
N VAL A 93 -11.49 -0.55 2.69
CA VAL A 93 -11.44 -1.23 3.99
C VAL A 93 -12.85 -1.63 4.45
N HIS A 94 -13.85 -0.75 4.24
CA HIS A 94 -15.23 -1.07 4.60
C HIS A 94 -15.82 -2.19 3.74
N SER A 95 -15.53 -2.20 2.44
CA SER A 95 -15.94 -3.28 1.53
C SER A 95 -15.31 -4.62 1.93
N LEU A 96 -14.01 -4.66 2.24
CA LEU A 96 -13.32 -5.87 2.69
C LEU A 96 -13.90 -6.40 4.01
N GLN A 97 -14.14 -5.51 4.97
CA GLN A 97 -14.79 -5.87 6.24
C GLN A 97 -16.21 -6.44 6.04
N LYS A 98 -16.96 -5.92 5.07
CA LYS A 98 -18.30 -6.41 4.74
C LYS A 98 -18.26 -7.79 4.09
N GLU A 99 -17.21 -8.09 3.33
CA GLU A 99 -16.96 -9.41 2.76
C GLU A 99 -16.40 -10.42 3.77
N GLY A 100 -16.05 -9.97 4.98
CA GLY A 100 -15.56 -10.82 6.07
C GLY A 100 -14.06 -11.12 6.01
N LEU A 101 -13.31 -10.28 5.28
CA LEU A 101 -11.84 -10.29 5.19
C LEU A 101 -11.20 -9.29 6.16
#